data_AF-A0A7Y6NFT8-F1
#
_entry.id   AF-A0A7Y6NFT8-F1
#
_cell.length_a   1.000
_cell.length_b   1.000
_cell.length_c   1.000
_cell.angle_alpha   90.00
_cell.angle_beta   90.00
_cell.angle_gamma   90.00
#
_symmetry.space_group_name_H-M   'P 1'
#
loop_
_entity.id
_entity.type
_entity.pdbx_description
1 polymer ?
#
loop_
_entity_poly.entity_id
_entity_poly.type
_entity_poly.pdbx_seq_one_letter_code
_entity_poly.pdbx_strand_id
1 'polypeptide(L)'
;MSKLTTERCRQLISQLSFERDNHGMSNQKYDYLEALEIALPVLEQQERGEGWIEWKGGDCPVSSETEVEVRMRDGYVGIAPADTFRWKLAVRDQFPAADIIAYRVIENDGREG
;
A
#
# COMPACT_ATOMS: atom_id res chain seq x y z
N MET A 1 -9.05 3.64 13.92
CA MET A 1 -7.76 2.91 14.00
C MET A 1 -6.66 3.90 13.67
N SER A 2 -5.56 3.95 14.43
CA SER A 2 -4.42 4.83 14.10
C SER A 2 -3.72 4.30 12.85
N LYS A 3 -3.46 5.17 11.86
CA LYS A 3 -2.68 4.84 10.65
C LYS A 3 -1.30 4.30 11.06
N LEU A 4 -0.83 3.25 10.39
CA LEU A 4 0.51 2.72 10.58
C LEU A 4 1.50 3.70 9.93
N THR A 5 2.36 4.34 10.74
CA THR A 5 3.45 5.20 10.25
C THR A 5 4.71 4.36 10.01
N THR A 6 5.66 4.90 9.23
CA THR A 6 6.96 4.24 9.01
C THR A 6 7.69 4.02 10.33
N GLU A 7 7.70 5.01 11.22
CA GLU A 7 8.34 4.86 12.53
C GLU A 7 7.71 3.71 13.32
N ARG A 8 6.38 3.64 13.34
CA ARG A 8 5.67 2.58 14.03
C ARG A 8 5.94 1.21 13.39
N CYS A 9 5.99 1.13 12.07
CA CYS A 9 6.35 -0.08 11.33
C CYS A 9 7.76 -0.58 11.71
N ARG A 10 8.77 0.31 11.72
CA ARG A 10 10.14 -0.02 12.14
C ARG A 10 10.21 -0.52 13.58
N GLN A 11 9.48 0.10 14.50
CA GLN A 11 9.40 -0.34 15.90
C GLN A 11 8.83 -1.76 16.00
N LEU A 12 7.74 -2.06 15.27
CA LEU A 12 7.12 -3.38 15.27
C LEU A 12 8.03 -4.44 14.64
N ILE A 13 8.70 -4.14 13.52
CA ILE A 13 9.68 -5.03 12.90
C ILE A 13 10.82 -5.34 13.87
N SER A 14 11.36 -4.31 14.56
CA SER A 14 12.43 -4.50 15.53
C SER A 14 11.99 -5.40 16.69
N GLN A 15 10.80 -5.17 17.23
CA GLN A 15 10.25 -5.99 18.32
C GLN A 15 10.02 -7.44 17.90
N LEU A 16 9.39 -7.66 16.75
CA LEU A 16 9.06 -9.01 16.26
C LEU A 16 10.31 -9.76 15.80
N SER A 17 11.30 -9.07 15.21
CA SER A 17 12.59 -9.68 14.89
C SER A 17 13.34 -10.11 16.15
N PHE A 18 13.33 -9.27 17.19
CA PHE A 18 13.90 -9.66 18.48
C PHE A 18 13.18 -10.87 19.07
N GLU A 19 11.85 -10.89 19.04
CA GLU A 19 11.06 -12.01 19.52
C GLU A 19 11.35 -13.28 18.71
N ARG A 20 11.43 -13.20 17.37
CA ARG A 20 11.81 -14.31 16.48
C ARG A 20 13.15 -14.94 16.86
N ASP A 21 14.14 -14.10 17.14
CA ASP A 21 15.53 -14.54 17.30
C ASP A 21 15.81 -15.06 18.72
N ASN A 22 15.02 -14.62 19.71
CA ASN A 22 15.20 -14.99 21.13
C ASN A 22 14.12 -15.92 21.68
N HIS A 23 12.95 -15.98 21.03
CA HIS A 23 11.77 -16.72 21.45
C HIS A 23 11.09 -17.41 20.26
N GLY A 24 10.30 -18.46 20.54
CA GLY A 24 9.42 -19.03 19.52
C GLY A 24 8.19 -18.13 19.34
N MET A 25 7.91 -17.69 18.12
CA MET A 25 6.70 -16.92 17.79
C MET A 25 5.61 -17.81 17.20
N SER A 26 4.35 -17.34 17.26
CA SER A 26 3.25 -17.98 16.52
C SER A 26 3.34 -17.69 15.03
N ASN A 27 2.79 -18.56 14.18
CA ASN A 27 2.73 -18.36 12.73
C ASN A 27 2.13 -17.01 12.35
N GLN A 28 1.07 -16.58 13.05
CA GLN A 28 0.46 -15.27 12.83
C GLN A 28 1.44 -14.10 13.01
N LYS A 29 2.37 -14.20 13.97
CA LYS A 29 3.39 -13.17 14.19
C LYS A 29 4.47 -13.20 13.10
N TYR A 30 4.79 -14.38 12.57
CA TYR A 30 5.69 -14.51 11.41
C TYR A 30 5.06 -13.86 10.17
N ASP A 31 3.81 -14.21 9.86
CA ASP A 31 3.07 -13.63 8.73
C ASP A 31 2.97 -12.11 8.86
N TYR A 32 2.73 -11.62 10.08
CA TYR A 32 2.66 -10.18 10.35
C TYR A 32 4.02 -9.49 10.21
N LEU A 33 5.11 -10.10 10.67
CA LEU A 33 6.47 -9.57 10.48
C LEU A 33 6.80 -9.47 8.98
N GLU A 34 6.52 -10.51 8.20
CA GLU A 34 6.75 -10.51 6.75
C GLU A 34 5.92 -9.41 6.05
N ALA A 35 4.64 -9.26 6.42
CA ALA A 35 3.79 -8.20 5.90
C ALA A 35 4.34 -6.80 6.23
N LEU A 36 4.88 -6.59 7.43
CA LEU A 36 5.51 -5.32 7.82
C LEU A 36 6.79 -5.05 7.02
N GLU A 37 7.64 -6.06 6.81
CA GLU A 37 8.85 -5.95 6.00
C GLU A 37 8.55 -5.59 4.54
N ILE A 38 7.46 -6.16 3.98
CA ILE A 38 6.96 -5.81 2.64
C ILE A 38 6.38 -4.39 2.61
N ALA A 39 5.64 -3.98 3.65
CA ALA A 39 4.98 -2.69 3.71
C ALA A 39 5.95 -1.52 3.99
N LEU A 40 7.06 -1.76 4.71
CA LEU A 40 8.01 -0.72 5.10
C LEU A 40 8.51 0.15 3.94
N PRO A 41 9.03 -0.37 2.81
CA PRO A 41 9.48 0.47 1.70
C PRO A 41 8.36 1.33 1.11
N VAL A 42 7.13 0.82 1.08
CA VAL A 42 5.96 1.58 0.59
C VAL A 42 5.62 2.74 1.55
N LEU A 43 5.63 2.48 2.85
CA LEU A 43 5.41 3.51 3.88
C LEU A 43 6.49 4.60 3.83
N GLU A 44 7.75 4.20 3.69
CA GLU A 44 8.87 5.14 3.54
C GLU A 44 8.71 6.03 2.31
N GLN A 45 8.31 5.45 1.17
CA GLN A 45 8.07 6.19 -0.06
C GLN A 45 6.93 7.20 0.09
N GLN A 46 5.84 6.82 0.77
CA GLN A 46 4.71 7.70 1.06
C GLN A 46 5.13 8.89 1.95
N GLU A 47 5.81 8.63 3.07
CA GLU A 47 6.20 9.69 4.01
C GLU A 47 7.27 10.63 3.46
N ARG A 48 8.15 10.16 2.56
CA ARG A 48 9.11 11.03 1.88
C ARG A 48 8.46 11.91 0.79
N GLY A 49 7.18 11.67 0.46
CA GLY A 49 6.50 12.38 -0.62
C GLY A 49 7.11 12.10 -2.00
N GLU A 50 7.78 10.95 -2.17
CA GLU A 50 8.50 10.57 -3.40
C GLU A 50 7.58 10.24 -4.60
N GLY A 51 6.31 10.64 -4.53
CA GLY A 51 5.38 10.59 -5.65
C GLY A 51 4.61 9.28 -5.75
N TRP A 52 4.82 8.54 -6.84
CA TRP A 52 4.01 7.40 -7.26
C TRP A 52 4.58 6.06 -6.79
N ILE A 53 3.77 5.23 -6.14
CA ILE A 53 4.10 3.85 -5.79
C ILE A 53 3.83 2.95 -7.00
N GLU A 54 4.84 2.24 -7.49
CA GLU A 54 4.67 1.27 -8.57
C GLU A 54 3.75 0.13 -8.14
N TRP A 55 2.76 -0.20 -8.97
CA TRP A 55 1.80 -1.28 -8.73
C TRP A 55 2.02 -2.43 -9.71
N LYS A 56 2.33 -3.62 -9.18
CA LYS A 56 2.60 -4.82 -9.96
C LYS A 56 1.41 -5.79 -10.06
N GLY A 57 0.25 -5.39 -9.54
CA GLY A 57 -0.94 -6.22 -9.42
C GLY A 57 -1.07 -6.90 -8.06
N GLY A 58 -2.27 -7.40 -7.78
CA GLY A 58 -2.65 -8.00 -6.50
C GLY A 58 -4.00 -7.49 -6.00
N ASP A 59 -4.24 -7.64 -4.71
CA ASP A 59 -5.39 -7.02 -4.03
C ASP A 59 -5.12 -5.53 -3.75
N CYS A 60 -6.18 -4.75 -3.56
CA CYS A 60 -6.06 -3.33 -3.25
C CYS A 60 -5.20 -3.13 -1.98
N PRO A 61 -4.13 -2.31 -2.02
CA PRO A 61 -3.20 -2.14 -0.91
C PRO A 61 -3.69 -1.18 0.18
N VAL A 62 -4.83 -0.50 -0.02
CA VAL A 62 -5.40 0.50 0.89
C VAL A 62 -6.87 0.20 1.19
N SER A 63 -7.46 0.89 2.17
CA SER A 63 -8.90 0.73 2.43
C SER A 63 -9.73 1.30 1.29
N SER A 64 -10.93 0.73 1.09
CA SER A 64 -11.85 1.12 0.01
C SER A 64 -12.17 2.63 -0.02
N GLU A 65 -12.26 3.25 1.15
CA GLU A 65 -12.58 4.67 1.33
C GLU A 65 -11.37 5.61 1.18
N THR A 66 -10.16 5.07 1.05
CA THR A 66 -8.94 5.88 0.91
C THR A 66 -8.93 6.56 -0.45
N GLU A 67 -8.83 7.89 -0.47
CA GLU A 67 -8.70 8.65 -1.71
C GLU A 67 -7.31 8.45 -2.31
N VAL A 68 -7.27 8.03 -3.58
CA VAL A 68 -6.03 7.72 -4.28
C VAL A 68 -6.02 8.37 -5.66
N GLU A 69 -4.82 8.74 -6.09
CA GLU A 69 -4.55 8.98 -7.50
C GLU A 69 -3.95 7.71 -8.09
N VAL A 70 -4.50 7.24 -9.20
CA VAL A 70 -3.99 6.06 -9.93
C VAL A 70 -3.47 6.48 -11.30
N ARG A 71 -2.40 5.82 -11.73
CA ARG A 71 -1.87 5.92 -13.09
C ARG A 71 -2.10 4.60 -13.80
N MET A 72 -2.83 4.67 -14.91
CA MET A 72 -3.11 3.52 -15.77
C MET A 72 -2.00 3.33 -16.81
N ARG A 73 -1.92 2.13 -17.38
CA ARG A 73 -0.92 1.75 -18.39
C ARG A 73 -1.01 2.61 -19.65
N ASP A 74 -2.20 3.02 -20.04
CA ASP A 74 -2.44 3.92 -21.18
C ASP A 74 -2.02 5.39 -20.91
N GLY A 75 -1.57 5.68 -19.69
CA GLY A 75 -1.17 7.02 -19.27
C GLY A 75 -2.29 7.86 -18.67
N TYR A 76 -3.53 7.35 -18.63
CA TYR A 76 -4.62 8.01 -17.91
C TYR A 76 -4.29 8.11 -16.42
N VAL A 77 -4.65 9.25 -15.83
CA VAL A 77 -4.52 9.53 -14.41
C VAL A 77 -5.89 9.91 -13.87
N GLY A 78 -6.30 9.29 -12.77
CA GLY A 78 -7.59 9.54 -12.14
C GLY A 78 -7.48 9.60 -10.63
N ILE A 79 -8.32 10.44 -10.00
CA ILE A 79 -8.45 10.58 -8.55
C ILE A 79 -9.85 10.11 -8.16
N ALA A 80 -9.94 9.16 -7.24
CA ALA A 80 -11.19 8.68 -6.64
C ALA A 80 -10.90 7.83 -5.39
N PRO A 81 -11.91 7.46 -4.59
CA PRO A 81 -11.78 6.42 -3.58
C PRO A 81 -11.26 5.11 -4.19
N ALA A 82 -10.46 4.36 -3.42
CA ALA A 82 -9.77 3.17 -3.91
C ALA A 82 -10.71 2.10 -4.46
N ASP A 83 -11.93 1.98 -3.93
CA ASP A 83 -12.94 1.02 -4.41
C ASP A 83 -13.53 1.35 -5.80
N THR A 84 -13.33 2.58 -6.28
CA THR A 84 -13.78 3.02 -7.61
C THR A 84 -12.92 2.42 -8.71
N PHE A 85 -11.67 2.06 -8.40
CA PHE A 85 -10.71 1.53 -9.36
C PHE A 85 -10.65 -0.01 -9.34
N ARG A 86 -10.40 -0.59 -10.52
CA ARG A 86 -10.17 -2.04 -10.65
C ARG A 86 -8.69 -2.38 -10.38
N TRP A 87 -8.38 -2.80 -9.16
CA TRP A 87 -7.03 -3.19 -8.74
C TRP A 87 -6.55 -4.53 -9.30
N LYS A 88 -7.49 -5.45 -9.53
CA LYS A 88 -7.21 -6.71 -10.20
C LYS A 88 -6.85 -6.44 -11.66
N LEU A 89 -5.67 -6.89 -12.06
CA LEU A 89 -5.24 -6.82 -13.45
C LEU A 89 -6.29 -7.50 -14.33
N ALA A 90 -6.60 -6.90 -15.48
CA ALA A 90 -7.39 -7.60 -16.48
C ALA A 90 -6.68 -8.91 -16.81
N VAL A 91 -7.46 -9.99 -16.96
CA VAL A 91 -6.95 -11.19 -17.64
C VAL A 91 -6.34 -10.71 -18.97
N ARG A 92 -5.11 -11.14 -19.26
CA ARG A 92 -4.13 -10.55 -20.21
C ARG A 92 -4.67 -10.09 -21.57
N ASP A 93 -5.85 -10.57 -21.98
CA ASP A 93 -6.37 -10.44 -23.34
C ASP A 93 -7.66 -9.62 -23.46
N GLN A 94 -8.21 -9.06 -22.36
CA GLN A 94 -9.45 -8.27 -22.47
C GLN A 94 -9.22 -6.76 -22.61
N PHE A 95 -8.49 -6.08 -21.72
CA PHE A 95 -8.17 -4.65 -21.87
C PHE A 95 -7.00 -4.24 -20.95
N PRO A 96 -5.73 -4.46 -21.35
CA PRO A 96 -4.55 -4.16 -20.52
C PRO A 96 -4.28 -2.65 -20.37
N ALA A 97 -4.91 -1.81 -21.20
CA ALA A 97 -4.79 -0.35 -21.16
C ALA A 97 -5.27 0.24 -19.83
N ALA A 98 -6.32 -0.35 -19.24
CA ALA A 98 -6.93 0.10 -17.99
C ALA A 98 -6.27 -0.50 -16.73
N ASP A 99 -5.14 -1.20 -16.86
CA ASP A 99 -4.43 -1.72 -15.70
C ASP A 99 -3.71 -0.59 -14.96
N ILE A 100 -3.92 -0.54 -13.65
CA ILE A 100 -3.17 0.35 -12.75
C ILE A 100 -1.71 -0.10 -12.74
N ILE A 101 -0.79 0.83 -13.00
CA ILE A 101 0.66 0.60 -12.96
C ILE A 101 1.34 1.37 -11.83
N ALA A 102 0.67 2.37 -11.26
CA ALA A 102 1.13 3.07 -10.08
C ALA A 102 -0.05 3.75 -9.37
N TYR A 103 0.12 4.04 -8.08
CA TYR A 103 -0.85 4.81 -7.29
C TYR A 103 -0.15 5.69 -6.27
N ARG A 104 -0.84 6.69 -5.75
CA ARG A 104 -0.44 7.41 -4.53
C ARG A 104 -1.67 7.71 -3.70
N VAL A 105 -1.51 7.69 -2.38
CA VAL A 105 -2.57 8.10 -1.45
C VAL A 105 -2.60 9.62 -1.41
N ILE A 106 -3.78 10.20 -1.58
CA ILE A 106 -3.99 11.63 -1.38
C ILE A 106 -4.45 11.81 0.06
N GLU A 107 -3.69 12.57 0.85
CA GLU A 107 -4.17 12.99 2.16
C GLU A 107 -5.29 14.00 1.94
N ASN A 108 -6.51 13.61 2.31
CA ASN A 108 -7.59 14.55 2.44
C ASN A 108 -7.38 15.27 3.77
N ASP A 109 -6.66 16.39 3.76
CA ASP A 109 -6.22 17.15 4.95
C ASP A 109 -7.37 17.76 5.78
N GLY A 110 -8.62 17.35 5.57
CA GLY A 110 -9.78 17.81 6.33
C GLY A 110 -10.02 19.32 6.24
N ARG A 111 -9.43 20.01 5.26
CA ARG A 111 -9.76 21.41 4.96
C ARG A 111 -11.01 21.44 4.08
N GLU A 112 -12.14 21.18 4.71
CA GLU A 112 -13.40 21.76 4.27
C GLU A 112 -13.20 23.28 4.22
N GLY A 113 -13.34 23.86 3.03
CA GLY A 113 -13.47 25.30 2.82
C GLY A 113 -14.94 25.70 2.82
#